data_AF-A0A7U4QJD6-F1
#
_entry.id   AF-A0A7U4QJD6-F1
#
_cell.length_a   1.000
_cell.length_b   1.000
_cell.length_c   1.000
_cell.angle_alpha   90.00
_cell.angle_beta   90.00
_cell.angle_gamma   90.00
#
_symmetry.space_group_name_H-M   'P 1'
#
loop_
_entity.id
_entity.type
_entity.pdbx_description
1 polymer ?
#
loop_
_entity_poly.entity_id
_entity_poly.type
_entity_poly.pdbx_seq_one_letter_code
_entity_poly.pdbx_strand_id
1 'polypeptide(L)'
;MQISAELYEFVIRVVDDRVREIKLTREDFNALKQVVEELAQAQKRTEEELCSLVREHAKTREMVAGLSDTVGYGLENQAYEALPRLLERDFDLKIKDRLARGYIVYKDGKEDEVNVYGWGMKDGKKSLSLVNLK
;
A
#
# COMPACT_ATOMS: atom_id res chain seq x y z
N MET A 1 -62.45 40.17 26.64
CA MET A 1 -61.74 39.32 27.62
C MET A 1 -60.53 40.10 28.10
N GLN A 2 -60.52 40.56 29.35
CA GLN A 2 -59.32 41.15 29.95
C GLN A 2 -58.58 40.03 30.68
N ILE A 3 -57.31 39.87 30.37
CA ILE A 3 -56.41 38.97 31.09
C ILE A 3 -56.20 39.58 32.48
N SER A 4 -56.32 38.78 33.54
CA SER A 4 -56.04 39.26 34.90
C SER A 4 -54.54 39.58 35.04
N ALA A 5 -54.21 40.60 35.83
CA ALA A 5 -52.82 40.97 36.08
C ALA A 5 -51.97 39.79 36.59
N GLU A 6 -52.59 38.91 37.39
CA GLU A 6 -51.98 37.68 37.90
C GLU A 6 -51.60 36.70 36.80
N LEU A 7 -52.46 36.52 35.78
CA LEU A 7 -52.18 35.62 34.67
C LEU A 7 -51.06 36.19 33.78
N TYR A 8 -50.99 37.51 33.63
CA TYR A 8 -49.92 38.17 32.87
C TYR A 8 -48.55 38.04 33.57
N GLU A 9 -48.48 38.29 34.88
CA GLU A 9 -47.30 38.08 35.72
C GLU A 9 -46.84 36.61 35.69
N PHE A 10 -47.79 35.68 35.80
CA PHE A 10 -47.50 34.25 35.73
C PHE A 10 -46.85 33.86 34.40
N VAL A 11 -47.42 34.32 33.27
CA VAL A 11 -46.89 34.04 31.93
C VAL A 11 -45.51 34.63 31.75
N ILE A 12 -45.26 35.88 32.17
CA ILE A 12 -43.93 36.50 32.09
C ILE A 12 -42.91 35.64 32.81
N ARG A 13 -43.20 35.24 34.05
CA ARG A 13 -42.27 34.45 34.85
C ARG A 13 -41.98 33.07 34.24
N VAL A 14 -43.01 32.38 33.72
CA VAL A 14 -42.82 31.08 33.03
C VAL A 14 -41.98 31.23 31.78
N VAL A 15 -42.21 32.30 30.99
CA VAL A 15 -41.41 32.59 29.79
C VAL A 15 -39.96 32.92 30.18
N ASP A 16 -39.75 33.74 31.20
CA ASP A 16 -38.40 34.09 31.69
C ASP A 16 -37.63 32.87 32.19
N ASP A 17 -38.27 32.00 32.97
CA ASP A 17 -37.64 30.77 33.46
C ASP A 17 -37.28 29.83 32.29
N ARG A 18 -38.17 29.70 31.29
CA ARG A 18 -37.89 28.88 30.10
C ARG A 18 -36.81 29.46 29.21
N VAL A 19 -36.75 30.78 29.08
CA VAL A 19 -35.71 31.48 28.32
C VAL A 19 -34.36 31.40 29.03
N ARG A 20 -34.31 31.40 30.37
CA ARG A 20 -33.08 31.17 31.13
C ARG A 20 -32.52 29.77 30.93
N GLU A 21 -33.37 28.74 30.89
CA GLU A 21 -32.93 27.35 30.65
C GLU A 21 -32.37 27.10 29.24
N ILE A 22 -32.82 27.86 28.22
CA ILE A 22 -32.44 27.65 26.81
C ILE A 22 -31.31 28.59 26.36
N LYS A 23 -30.90 29.55 27.20
CA LYS A 23 -29.93 30.57 26.82
C LYS A 23 -28.53 29.99 26.66
N LEU A 24 -28.13 29.78 25.40
CA LEU A 24 -26.73 29.80 25.01
C LEU A 24 -26.17 31.19 25.31
N THR A 25 -25.12 31.24 26.12
CA THR A 25 -24.47 32.50 26.45
C THR A 25 -23.51 32.91 25.34
N ARG A 26 -23.15 34.20 25.28
CA ARG A 26 -22.11 34.64 24.33
C ARG A 26 -20.77 34.00 24.66
N GLU A 27 -20.56 33.72 25.93
CA GLU A 27 -19.41 33.04 26.49
C GLU A 27 -19.32 31.60 25.94
N ASP A 28 -20.41 30.84 25.94
CA ASP A 28 -20.46 29.48 25.36
C ASP A 28 -20.12 29.48 23.87
N PHE A 29 -20.69 30.45 23.12
CA PHE A 29 -20.43 30.58 21.70
C PHE A 29 -18.96 30.94 21.42
N ASN A 30 -18.38 31.86 22.19
CA ASN A 30 -16.98 32.24 22.05
C ASN A 30 -16.04 31.09 22.42
N ALA A 31 -16.36 30.32 23.47
CA ALA A 31 -15.61 29.14 23.85
C ALA A 31 -15.66 28.08 22.72
N LEU A 32 -16.84 27.82 22.14
CA LEU A 32 -16.98 26.90 21.03
C LEU A 32 -16.20 27.37 19.80
N LYS A 33 -16.27 28.66 19.47
CA LYS A 33 -15.52 29.25 18.36
C LYS A 33 -14.01 29.05 18.55
N GLN A 34 -13.50 29.26 19.76
CA GLN A 34 -12.10 29.05 20.07
C GLN A 34 -11.69 27.58 19.89
N VAL A 35 -12.49 26.63 20.41
CA VAL A 35 -12.22 25.19 20.23
C VAL A 35 -12.21 24.80 18.75
N VAL A 36 -13.12 25.36 17.94
CA VAL A 36 -13.18 25.11 16.50
C VAL A 36 -11.94 25.68 15.79
N GLU A 37 -11.47 26.86 16.16
CA GLU A 37 -10.24 27.45 15.62
C GLU A 37 -9.00 26.63 15.98
N GLU A 38 -8.90 26.17 17.24
CA GLU A 38 -7.82 25.30 17.70
C GLU A 38 -7.83 23.95 16.96
N LEU A 39 -9.01 23.36 16.75
CA LEU A 39 -9.16 22.12 16.00
C LEU A 39 -8.76 22.29 14.53
N ALA A 40 -9.17 23.40 13.89
CA ALA A 40 -8.79 23.69 12.51
C ALA A 40 -7.27 23.86 12.35
N GLN A 41 -6.61 24.50 13.32
CA GLN A 41 -5.15 24.63 13.32
C GLN A 41 -4.44 23.29 13.54
N ALA A 42 -4.93 22.48 14.48
CA ALA A 42 -4.40 21.13 14.72
C ALA A 42 -4.56 20.23 13.48
N GLN A 43 -5.70 20.33 12.79
CA GLN A 43 -5.96 19.59 11.57
C GLN A 43 -5.01 20.03 10.45
N LYS A 44 -4.83 21.34 10.24
CA LYS A 44 -3.88 21.85 9.24
C LYS A 44 -2.45 21.34 9.48
N ARG A 45 -1.97 21.38 10.72
CA ARG A 45 -0.65 20.83 11.09
C ARG A 45 -0.57 19.32 10.80
N THR A 46 -1.62 18.58 11.09
CA THR A 46 -1.69 17.13 10.81
C THR A 46 -1.63 16.85 9.31
N GLU A 47 -2.32 17.65 8.49
CA GLU A 47 -2.30 17.51 7.02
C GLU A 47 -0.91 17.80 6.44
N GLU A 48 -0.20 18.80 6.97
CA GLU A 48 1.18 19.11 6.57
C GLU A 48 2.15 17.96 6.91
N GLU A 49 2.10 17.43 8.12
CA GLU A 49 2.91 16.29 8.56
C GLU A 49 2.58 15.03 7.74
N LEU A 50 1.31 14.77 7.47
CA LEU A 50 0.88 13.64 6.65
C LEU A 50 1.41 13.75 5.21
N CYS A 51 1.39 14.96 4.62
CA CYS A 51 1.96 15.19 3.30
C CYS A 51 3.46 14.91 3.27
N SER A 52 4.19 15.33 4.30
CA SER A 52 5.62 15.04 4.48
C SER A 52 5.87 13.54 4.57
N LEU A 53 5.12 12.83 5.43
CA LEU A 53 5.21 11.39 5.60
C LEU A 53 4.95 10.62 4.30
N VAL A 54 3.93 11.01 3.53
CA VAL A 54 3.62 10.38 2.24
C VAL A 54 4.78 10.52 1.26
N ARG A 55 5.44 11.68 1.21
CA ARG A 55 6.60 11.91 0.34
C ARG A 55 7.79 11.04 0.74
N GLU A 56 8.12 10.98 2.04
CA GLU A 56 9.22 10.13 2.52
C GLU A 56 8.92 8.64 2.35
N HIS A 57 7.66 8.23 2.50
CA HIS A 57 7.25 6.86 2.23
C HIS A 57 7.34 6.50 0.74
N ALA A 58 7.10 7.45 -0.17
CA ALA A 58 7.30 7.24 -1.61
C ALA A 58 8.79 7.00 -1.94
N LYS A 59 9.70 7.81 -1.39
CA LYS A 59 11.16 7.60 -1.53
C LYS A 59 11.60 6.25 -0.96
N THR A 60 11.05 5.85 0.18
CA THR A 60 11.33 4.55 0.77
C THR A 60 10.92 3.41 -0.16
N ARG A 61 9.74 3.50 -0.78
CA ARG A 61 9.29 2.51 -1.78
C ARG A 61 10.21 2.45 -2.99
N GLU A 62 10.68 3.59 -3.48
CA GLU A 62 11.65 3.65 -4.59
C GLU A 62 12.98 2.96 -4.22
N MET A 63 13.53 3.23 -3.05
CA MET A 63 14.76 2.58 -2.57
C MET A 63 14.58 1.06 -2.42
N VAL A 64 13.45 0.61 -1.88
CA VAL A 64 13.15 -0.82 -1.75
C VAL A 64 12.98 -1.49 -3.12
N ALA A 65 12.37 -0.82 -4.09
CA ALA A 65 12.29 -1.32 -5.46
C ALA A 65 13.69 -1.50 -6.06
N GLY A 66 14.54 -0.46 -5.99
CA GLY A 66 15.93 -0.55 -6.49
C GLY A 66 16.78 -1.61 -5.80
N LEU A 67 16.56 -1.83 -4.49
CA LEU A 67 17.21 -2.92 -3.76
C LEU A 67 16.70 -4.28 -4.24
N SER A 68 15.39 -4.43 -4.45
CA SER A 68 14.78 -5.66 -4.94
C SER A 68 15.32 -6.02 -6.32
N ASP A 69 15.47 -5.03 -7.20
CA ASP A 69 16.11 -5.23 -8.51
C ASP A 69 17.56 -5.70 -8.36
N THR A 70 18.34 -5.02 -7.53
CA THR A 70 19.77 -5.34 -7.33
C THR A 70 19.95 -6.75 -6.75
N VAL A 71 19.18 -7.08 -5.71
CA VAL A 71 19.22 -8.41 -5.08
C VAL A 71 18.68 -9.47 -6.05
N GLY A 72 17.60 -9.16 -6.78
CA GLY A 72 17.03 -10.03 -7.81
C GLY A 72 18.07 -10.40 -8.87
N TYR A 73 18.73 -9.41 -9.48
CA TYR A 73 19.81 -9.65 -10.45
C TYR A 73 20.96 -10.47 -9.86
N GLY A 74 21.37 -10.18 -8.62
CA GLY A 74 22.43 -10.92 -7.94
C GLY A 74 22.06 -12.39 -7.73
N LEU A 75 20.86 -12.66 -7.22
CA LEU A 75 20.35 -14.00 -6.98
C LEU A 75 20.14 -14.76 -8.30
N GLU A 76 19.58 -14.12 -9.33
CA GLU A 76 19.44 -14.71 -10.66
C GLU A 76 20.80 -15.14 -11.21
N ASN A 77 21.82 -14.27 -11.17
CA ASN A 77 23.15 -14.61 -11.70
C ASN A 77 23.79 -15.77 -10.93
N GLN A 78 23.71 -15.75 -9.59
CA GLN A 78 24.20 -16.87 -8.78
C GLN A 78 23.45 -18.17 -9.06
N ALA A 79 22.12 -18.10 -9.26
CA ALA A 79 21.32 -19.24 -9.63
C ALA A 79 21.77 -19.81 -10.99
N TYR A 80 21.99 -18.96 -12.01
CA TYR A 80 22.51 -19.40 -13.31
C TYR A 80 23.86 -20.12 -13.20
N GLU A 81 24.76 -19.64 -12.36
CA GLU A 81 26.08 -20.27 -12.15
C GLU A 81 25.97 -21.62 -11.42
N ALA A 82 25.07 -21.73 -10.44
CA ALA A 82 24.91 -22.95 -9.65
C ALA A 82 24.02 -24.02 -10.33
N LEU A 83 23.09 -23.61 -11.18
CA LEU A 83 22.05 -24.43 -11.82
C LEU A 83 22.60 -25.69 -12.51
N PRO A 84 23.65 -25.62 -13.37
CA PRO A 84 24.17 -26.80 -14.04
C PRO A 84 24.62 -27.90 -13.07
N ARG A 85 25.29 -27.51 -11.99
CA ARG A 85 25.78 -28.45 -10.97
C ARG A 85 24.64 -29.09 -10.17
N LEU A 86 23.61 -28.31 -9.85
CA LEU A 86 22.42 -28.82 -9.14
C LEU A 86 21.61 -29.79 -10.02
N LEU A 87 21.45 -29.47 -11.31
CA LEU A 87 20.74 -30.32 -12.27
C LEU A 87 21.44 -31.66 -12.49
N GLU A 88 22.77 -31.66 -12.56
CA GLU A 88 23.54 -32.91 -12.65
C GLU A 88 23.44 -33.73 -11.35
N ARG A 89 23.59 -33.08 -10.18
CA ARG A 89 23.57 -33.77 -8.89
C ARG A 89 22.21 -34.41 -8.58
N ASP A 90 21.12 -33.67 -8.80
CA ASP A 90 19.79 -34.04 -8.29
C ASP A 90 18.93 -34.75 -9.34
N PHE A 91 19.24 -34.57 -10.63
CA PHE A 91 18.42 -35.08 -11.74
C PHE A 91 19.21 -35.85 -12.81
N ASP A 92 20.51 -36.08 -12.62
CA ASP A 92 21.45 -36.66 -13.59
C ASP A 92 21.37 -36.01 -14.97
N LEU A 93 21.10 -34.69 -14.98
CA LEU A 93 20.91 -33.93 -16.20
C LEU A 93 22.16 -33.10 -16.48
N LYS A 94 22.91 -33.49 -17.52
CA LYS A 94 24.15 -32.81 -17.90
C LYS A 94 23.86 -31.74 -18.93
N ILE A 95 23.99 -30.48 -18.54
CA ILE A 95 23.89 -29.33 -19.43
C ILE A 95 25.12 -29.29 -20.33
N LYS A 96 24.93 -29.33 -21.66
CA LYS A 96 26.04 -29.33 -22.64
C LYS A 96 26.37 -27.96 -23.20
N ASP A 97 25.37 -27.07 -23.25
CA ASP A 97 25.49 -25.72 -23.79
C ASP A 97 25.18 -24.68 -22.70
N ARG A 98 25.57 -23.42 -22.94
CA ARG A 98 25.27 -22.33 -22.02
C ARG A 98 23.75 -22.16 -21.86
N LEU A 99 23.29 -22.06 -20.62
CA LEU A 99 21.91 -21.68 -20.31
C LEU A 99 21.65 -20.25 -20.81
N ALA A 100 20.53 -20.04 -21.51
CA ALA A 100 20.16 -18.75 -22.10
C ALA A 100 18.73 -18.37 -21.74
N ARG A 101 18.41 -17.09 -21.93
CA ARG A 101 17.08 -16.49 -21.75
C ARG A 101 16.43 -16.34 -23.13
N GLY A 102 15.15 -16.68 -23.29
CA GLY A 102 14.52 -16.63 -24.62
C GLY A 102 13.09 -17.13 -24.66
N TYR A 103 12.48 -17.03 -25.84
CA TYR A 103 11.08 -17.39 -26.09
C TYR A 103 10.98 -18.81 -26.63
N ILE A 104 10.01 -19.56 -26.11
CA ILE A 104 9.68 -20.89 -26.59
C ILE A 104 8.31 -20.84 -27.23
N VAL A 105 8.27 -21.21 -28.51
CA VAL A 105 7.03 -21.36 -29.27
C VAL A 105 6.56 -22.81 -29.17
N TYR A 106 5.42 -23.04 -28.54
CA TYR A 106 4.80 -24.34 -28.46
C TYR A 106 4.12 -24.73 -29.77
N LYS A 107 3.79 -26.01 -29.92
CA LYS A 107 3.13 -26.54 -31.14
C LYS A 107 1.75 -25.93 -31.41
N ASP A 108 1.10 -25.38 -30.40
CA ASP A 108 -0.18 -24.67 -30.51
C ASP A 108 -0.02 -23.19 -30.88
N GLY A 109 1.22 -22.74 -31.14
CA GLY A 109 1.54 -21.35 -31.50
C GLY A 109 1.62 -20.39 -30.31
N LYS A 110 1.48 -20.87 -29.07
CA LYS A 110 1.71 -20.04 -27.89
C LYS A 110 3.20 -19.77 -27.69
N GLU A 111 3.53 -18.59 -27.20
CA GLU A 111 4.89 -18.21 -26.85
C GLU A 111 4.98 -17.95 -25.34
N ASP A 112 5.95 -18.60 -24.68
CA ASP A 112 6.32 -18.28 -23.29
C ASP A 112 7.76 -17.76 -23.27
N GLU A 113 7.98 -16.66 -22.55
CA GLU A 113 9.33 -16.25 -22.16
C GLU A 113 9.82 -17.17 -21.03
N VAL A 114 11.00 -17.75 -21.21
CA VAL A 114 11.60 -18.63 -20.22
C VAL A 114 12.87 -17.99 -19.68
N ASN A 115 12.91 -17.84 -18.35
CA ASN A 115 14.06 -17.26 -17.66
C ASN A 115 15.31 -18.11 -17.87
N VAL A 116 15.21 -19.45 -17.91
CA VAL A 116 16.38 -20.30 -18.17
C VAL A 116 16.00 -21.44 -19.10
N TYR A 117 16.61 -21.49 -20.29
CA TYR A 117 16.51 -22.64 -21.20
C TYR A 117 17.90 -23.13 -21.61
N GLY A 118 18.04 -24.44 -21.78
CA GLY A 118 19.26 -25.03 -22.30
C GLY A 118 19.10 -26.50 -22.69
N TRP A 119 19.99 -26.96 -23.56
CA TRP A 119 20.00 -28.35 -23.99
C TRP A 119 20.88 -29.19 -23.07
N GLY A 120 20.30 -30.26 -22.55
CA GLY A 120 20.99 -31.22 -21.71
C GLY A 120 20.93 -32.63 -22.28
N MET A 121 21.63 -33.52 -21.61
CA MET A 121 21.59 -34.95 -21.86
C MET A 121 21.12 -35.65 -20.60
N LYS A 122 20.11 -36.49 -20.74
CA LYS A 122 19.54 -37.32 -19.67
C LYS A 122 19.40 -38.74 -20.19
N ASP A 123 19.92 -39.72 -19.45
CA ASP A 123 19.88 -41.14 -19.84
C ASP A 123 20.39 -41.40 -21.28
N GLY A 124 21.41 -40.66 -21.71
CA GLY A 124 21.99 -40.77 -23.06
C GLY A 124 21.13 -40.17 -24.20
N LYS A 125 19.97 -39.58 -23.89
CA LYS A 125 19.09 -38.89 -24.86
C LYS A 125 19.18 -37.37 -24.71
N LYS A 126 19.08 -36.65 -25.82
CA LYS A 126 19.03 -35.17 -25.81
C LYS A 126 17.68 -34.73 -25.21
N SER A 127 17.73 -33.91 -24.17
CA SER A 127 16.54 -33.39 -23.48
C SER A 127 16.64 -31.87 -23.31
N LEU A 128 15.57 -31.15 -23.63
CA LEU A 128 15.46 -29.72 -23.35
C LEU A 128 15.16 -29.53 -21.86
N SER A 129 15.96 -28.69 -21.19
CA SER A 129 15.72 -28.33 -19.79
C SER A 129 15.20 -26.91 -19.72
N LEU A 130 14.03 -26.76 -19.10
CA LEU A 130 13.33 -25.50 -18.93
C LEU A 130 13.20 -25.24 -17.44
N VAL A 131 13.76 -24.13 -16.95
CA VAL A 131 13.55 -23.69 -15.58
C VAL A 131 12.95 -22.29 -15.65
N ASN A 132 11.69 -22.19 -15.24
CA ASN A 132 11.06 -20.91 -14.96
C ASN A 132 11.21 -20.63 -13.47
N LEU A 133 12.11 -19.71 -13.13
CA LEU A 133 12.15 -19.08 -11.82
C LEU A 133 10.99 -18.05 -11.83
N LYS A 134 9.86 -18.41 -11.22
CA LYS A 134 8.75 -17.50 -10.91
C LYS A 134 8.85 -17.05 -9.46
#